data_AF-A0A7G8ZJT9-F1
#
_entry.id   AF-A0A7G8ZJT9-F1
#
_cell.length_a   1.000
_cell.length_b   1.000
_cell.length_c   1.000
_cell.angle_alpha   90.00
_cell.angle_beta   90.00
_cell.angle_gamma   90.00
#
_symmetry.space_group_name_H-M   'P 1'
#
loop_
_entity.id
_entity.type
_entity.pdbx_description
1 polymer ?
#
loop_
_entity_poly.entity_id
_entity_poly.type
_entity_poly.pdbx_seq_one_letter_code
_entity_poly.pdbx_strand_id
1 'polypeptide(L)'
;MFGDLHVHSTFSTDAFVWALPLLRGEGANPIADACDFARYCSALDFWAATDHAEALTPTRWSQIIDTVQQCAARSDADGIPDVIPFVGFEWTQVGALPEDHYGHKNVIFRTLILMKLPPGPSRLQA
;
A
#
# COMPACT_ATOMS: atom_id res chain seq x y z
N MET A 1 -19.14 5.85 -4.62
CA MET A 1 -17.77 5.67 -4.16
C MET A 1 -17.02 4.82 -5.16
N PHE A 2 -15.95 5.35 -5.71
CA PHE A 2 -15.02 4.78 -6.67
C PHE A 2 -13.62 4.84 -6.07
N GLY A 3 -12.85 3.76 -6.13
CA GLY A 3 -11.58 3.69 -5.42
C GLY A 3 -10.70 2.54 -5.83
N ASP A 4 -9.48 2.54 -5.30
CA ASP A 4 -8.43 1.57 -5.62
C ASP A 4 -7.88 0.90 -4.35
N LEU A 5 -8.06 -0.41 -4.24
CA LEU A 5 -7.68 -1.19 -3.06
C LEU A 5 -6.38 -1.98 -3.24
N HIS A 6 -5.62 -1.71 -4.31
CA HIS A 6 -4.40 -2.45 -4.62
C HIS A 6 -3.30 -1.51 -5.14
N VAL A 7 -2.70 -0.73 -4.24
CA VAL A 7 -1.70 0.28 -4.60
C VAL A 7 -0.34 -0.07 -4.01
N HIS A 8 0.68 -0.06 -4.87
CA HIS A 8 2.07 -0.28 -4.51
C HIS A 8 2.88 1.02 -4.60
N SER A 9 3.82 1.17 -3.68
CA SER A 9 4.91 2.13 -3.75
C SER A 9 6.23 1.42 -3.98
N THR A 10 7.30 2.19 -4.14
CA THR A 10 8.66 1.64 -4.22
C THR A 10 9.19 1.01 -2.93
N PHE A 11 8.37 0.89 -1.87
CA PHE A 11 8.64 -0.05 -0.78
C PHE A 11 8.31 -1.50 -1.15
N SER A 12 7.39 -1.71 -2.08
CA SER A 12 7.08 -3.01 -2.67
C SER A 12 8.22 -3.51 -3.57
N THR A 13 8.42 -4.83 -3.63
CA THR A 13 9.50 -5.47 -4.41
C THR A 13 9.35 -5.24 -5.91
N ASP A 14 8.15 -5.42 -6.45
CA ASP A 14 7.83 -5.26 -7.86
C ASP A 14 7.94 -3.81 -8.34
N ALA A 15 7.28 -2.89 -7.64
CA ALA A 15 7.32 -1.47 -7.96
C ALA A 15 8.75 -0.91 -7.85
N PHE A 16 9.54 -1.36 -6.86
CA PHE A 16 10.96 -1.01 -6.77
C PHE A 16 11.74 -1.47 -7.99
N VAL A 17 11.53 -2.71 -8.46
CA VAL A 17 12.22 -3.22 -9.66
C VAL A 17 11.84 -2.39 -10.89
N TRP A 18 10.56 -2.08 -11.08
CA TRP A 18 10.08 -1.27 -12.20
C TRP A 18 10.56 0.19 -12.16
N ALA A 19 10.86 0.72 -10.98
CA ALA A 19 11.44 2.05 -10.79
C ALA A 19 12.90 2.16 -11.26
N LEU A 20 13.60 1.05 -11.51
CA LEU A 20 15.03 1.08 -11.84
C LEU A 20 15.30 1.68 -13.23
N PRO A 21 16.38 2.48 -13.40
CA PRO A 21 16.77 3.01 -14.71
C PRO A 21 17.03 1.94 -15.77
N LEU A 22 17.47 0.74 -15.34
CA LEU A 22 17.68 -0.41 -16.24
C LEU A 22 16.40 -0.82 -16.97
N LEU A 23 15.23 -0.68 -16.31
CA LEU A 23 13.91 -0.94 -16.90
C LEU A 23 13.26 0.33 -17.46
N ARG A 24 14.03 1.41 -17.61
CA ARG A 24 13.54 2.75 -18.00
C ARG A 24 12.48 3.30 -17.04
N GLY A 25 12.57 2.92 -15.76
CA GLY A 25 11.72 3.49 -14.71
C GLY A 25 12.00 4.98 -14.50
N GLU A 26 10.98 5.69 -14.02
CA GLU A 26 11.04 7.13 -13.74
C GLU A 26 11.69 7.47 -12.39
N GLY A 27 12.03 6.45 -11.60
CA GLY A 27 12.62 6.59 -10.26
C GLY A 27 11.64 6.20 -9.16
N ALA A 28 11.92 6.66 -7.94
CA ALA A 28 11.15 6.24 -6.77
C ALA A 28 9.77 6.93 -6.73
N ASN A 29 8.71 6.11 -6.65
CA ASN A 29 7.35 6.56 -6.32
C ASN A 29 7.08 6.27 -4.83
N PRO A 30 7.18 7.27 -3.93
CA PRO A 30 6.78 7.14 -2.53
C PRO A 30 5.26 7.04 -2.35
N ILE A 31 4.82 6.58 -1.18
CA ILE A 31 3.38 6.49 -0.81
C ILE A 31 2.66 7.84 -0.89
N ALA A 32 3.38 8.95 -0.66
CA ALA A 32 2.81 10.29 -0.78
C ALA A 32 2.31 10.58 -2.21
N ASP A 33 3.02 10.07 -3.23
CA ASP A 33 2.62 10.24 -4.63
C ASP A 33 1.29 9.53 -4.91
N ALA A 34 1.04 8.36 -4.28
CA ALA A 34 -0.23 7.66 -4.40
C ALA A 34 -1.40 8.49 -3.84
N CYS A 35 -1.19 9.16 -2.71
CA CYS A 35 -2.19 10.07 -2.13
C CYS A 35 -2.50 11.24 -3.08
N ASP A 36 -1.47 11.89 -3.62
CA ASP A 36 -1.63 13.03 -4.52
C ASP A 36 -2.26 12.60 -5.86
N PHE A 37 -1.87 11.45 -6.40
CA PHE A 37 -2.44 10.90 -7.63
C PHE A 37 -3.93 10.53 -7.46
N ALA A 38 -4.28 9.89 -6.35
CA ALA A 38 -5.67 9.57 -6.01
C ALA A 38 -6.52 10.84 -5.93
N ARG A 39 -6.00 11.88 -5.28
CA ARG A 39 -6.70 13.15 -5.04
C ARG A 39 -6.82 14.01 -6.30
N TYR A 40 -5.72 14.24 -7.01
CA TYR A 40 -5.66 15.28 -8.05
C TYR A 40 -5.74 14.74 -9.47
N CYS A 41 -5.30 13.50 -9.71
CA CYS A 41 -5.20 12.96 -11.07
C CYS A 41 -6.35 11.99 -11.40
N SER A 42 -6.74 11.17 -10.43
CA SER A 42 -7.74 10.10 -10.65
C SER A 42 -9.09 10.37 -9.99
N ALA A 43 -9.18 11.38 -9.11
CA ALA A 43 -10.39 11.74 -8.37
C ALA A 43 -11.04 10.53 -7.68
N LEU A 44 -10.23 9.72 -6.97
CA LEU A 44 -10.71 8.57 -6.22
C LEU A 44 -11.39 9.01 -4.92
N ASP A 45 -12.52 8.40 -4.59
CA ASP A 45 -13.18 8.57 -3.29
C ASP A 45 -12.39 7.86 -2.16
N PHE A 46 -11.69 6.77 -2.48
CA PHE A 46 -10.87 6.04 -1.53
C PHE A 46 -9.72 5.25 -2.18
N TRP A 47 -8.67 4.95 -1.41
CA TRP A 47 -7.61 4.05 -1.84
C TRP A 47 -6.96 3.29 -0.68
N ALA A 48 -6.18 2.24 -0.93
CA ALA A 48 -5.44 1.52 0.11
C ALA A 48 -3.96 1.33 -0.26
N ALA A 49 -3.06 1.67 0.67
CA ALA A 49 -1.66 1.28 0.57
C ALA A 49 -1.53 -0.22 0.85
N THR A 50 -1.07 -0.99 -0.14
CA THR A 50 -0.98 -2.47 -0.08
C THR A 50 0.33 -2.98 -0.67
N ASP A 51 1.46 -2.38 -0.28
CA ASP A 51 2.78 -2.93 -0.62
C ASP A 51 2.91 -4.41 -0.21
N HIS A 52 3.76 -5.16 -0.93
CA HIS A 52 4.07 -6.57 -0.60
C HIS A 52 4.57 -6.70 0.84
N ALA A 53 3.87 -7.50 1.66
CA ALA A 53 4.22 -7.75 3.06
C ALA A 53 5.64 -8.29 3.22
N GLU A 54 6.10 -9.06 2.23
CA GLU A 54 7.43 -9.68 2.17
C GLU A 54 8.55 -8.63 2.05
N ALA A 55 8.24 -7.44 1.55
CA ALA A 55 9.17 -6.31 1.39
C ALA A 55 9.12 -5.31 2.56
N LEU A 56 8.12 -5.43 3.44
CA LEU A 56 7.90 -4.49 4.53
C LEU A 56 8.82 -4.75 5.72
N THR A 57 9.37 -3.67 6.25
CA THR A 57 10.09 -3.63 7.52
C THR A 57 9.30 -2.79 8.52
N PRO A 58 9.54 -2.92 9.84
CA PRO A 58 8.87 -2.07 10.83
C PRO A 58 9.03 -0.56 10.55
N THR A 59 10.19 -0.15 10.05
CA THR A 59 10.45 1.25 9.66
C THR A 59 9.60 1.68 8.47
N ARG A 60 9.58 0.89 7.37
CA ARG A 60 8.76 1.19 6.19
C ARG A 60 7.28 1.22 6.53
N TRP A 61 6.83 0.28 7.36
CA TRP A 61 5.46 0.23 7.84
C TRP A 61 5.07 1.47 8.63
N SER A 62 5.93 1.93 9.55
CA SER A 62 5.69 3.20 10.26
C SER A 62 5.59 4.37 9.29
N GLN A 63 6.48 4.45 8.31
CA GLN A 63 6.46 5.51 7.29
C GLN A 63 5.18 5.48 6.44
N ILE A 64 4.70 4.30 6.05
CA ILE A 64 3.42 4.13 5.34
C ILE A 64 2.28 4.66 6.21
N ILE A 65 2.18 4.23 7.47
CA ILE A 65 1.14 4.67 8.40
C ILE A 65 1.17 6.19 8.56
N ASP A 66 2.34 6.77 8.84
CA ASP A 66 2.50 8.21 9.04
C ASP A 66 2.06 8.99 7.79
N THR A 67 2.42 8.50 6.59
CA THR A 67 2.05 9.13 5.31
C THR A 67 0.55 9.02 5.05
N VAL A 68 -0.04 7.84 5.27
CA VAL A 68 -1.48 7.61 5.11
C VAL A 68 -2.30 8.46 6.09
N GLN A 69 -1.84 8.59 7.33
CA GLN A 69 -2.47 9.47 8.33
C GLN A 69 -2.40 10.94 7.91
N GLN A 70 -1.26 11.40 7.37
CA GLN A 70 -1.13 12.75 6.83
C GLN A 70 -2.03 12.97 5.61
N CYS A 71 -2.20 11.97 4.75
CA CYS A 71 -3.14 12.01 3.62
C CYS A 71 -4.60 12.17 4.09
N ALA A 72 -4.99 11.40 5.12
CA ALA A 72 -6.33 11.41 5.70
C ALA A 72 -6.65 12.69 6.47
N ALA A 73 -5.64 13.35 7.04
CA ALA A 73 -5.81 14.59 7.81
C ALA A 73 -6.12 15.80 6.93
N ARG A 74 -6.00 15.68 5.60
CA ARG A 74 -6.39 16.73 4.65
C ARG A 74 -7.86 16.56 4.29
N SER A 75 -8.62 17.64 4.42
CA SER A 75 -10.01 17.75 3.99
C SER A 75 -10.15 18.82 2.92
N ASP A 76 -11.27 18.82 2.22
CA ASP A 76 -11.69 19.94 1.38
C ASP A 76 -12.04 21.19 2.22
N ALA A 77 -12.46 22.26 1.54
CA ALA A 77 -12.81 23.54 2.15
C ALA A 77 -13.98 23.46 3.15
N ASP A 78 -14.85 22.46 3.03
CA ASP A 78 -16.02 22.23 3.89
C ASP A 78 -15.71 21.25 5.04
N GLY A 79 -14.47 20.78 5.14
CA GLY A 79 -14.03 19.81 6.14
C GLY A 79 -14.42 18.37 5.81
N ILE A 80 -14.93 18.11 4.59
CA ILE A 80 -15.26 16.78 4.11
C ILE A 80 -13.97 16.14 3.56
N PRO A 81 -13.64 14.89 3.91
CA PRO A 81 -12.52 14.20 3.28
C PRO A 81 -12.75 14.07 1.77
N ASP A 82 -11.84 14.62 0.98
CA ASP A 82 -11.88 14.55 -0.48
C ASP A 82 -11.37 13.20 -1.02
N VAL A 83 -10.57 12.49 -0.23
CA VAL A 83 -10.19 11.10 -0.46
C VAL A 83 -9.99 10.37 0.87
N ILE A 84 -10.45 9.13 0.97
CA ILE A 84 -10.32 8.30 2.17
C ILE A 84 -9.20 7.27 1.97
N PRO A 85 -8.03 7.42 2.61
CA PRO A 85 -6.96 6.45 2.50
C PRO A 85 -7.09 5.34 3.57
N PHE A 86 -6.84 4.12 3.15
CA PHE A 86 -6.72 2.94 4.00
C PHE A 86 -5.26 2.46 4.01
N VAL A 87 -4.92 1.65 5.01
CA VAL A 87 -3.63 0.97 5.06
C VAL A 87 -3.84 -0.53 5.21
N GLY A 88 -2.95 -1.28 4.58
CA GLY A 88 -2.98 -2.73 4.47
C GLY A 88 -1.65 -3.24 3.94
N PHE A 89 -1.65 -4.47 3.47
CA PHE A 89 -0.53 -5.07 2.73
C PHE A 89 -1.08 -6.11 1.75
N GLU A 90 -0.35 -6.37 0.69
CA GLU A 90 -0.56 -7.58 -0.11
C GLU A 90 0.30 -8.69 0.48
N TRP A 91 -0.33 -9.78 0.92
CA TRP A 91 0.40 -11.02 1.22
C TRP A 91 0.59 -11.76 -0.09
N THR A 92 1.85 -11.98 -0.46
CA THR A 92 2.21 -12.57 -1.75
C THR A 92 2.94 -13.87 -1.56
N GLN A 93 2.28 -14.96 -1.92
CA GLN A 93 2.86 -16.28 -1.90
C GLN A 93 2.89 -16.88 -3.31
N VAL A 94 4.08 -17.36 -3.68
CA VAL A 94 4.32 -18.03 -4.95
C VAL A 94 4.92 -19.41 -4.67
N GLY A 95 4.14 -20.45 -4.93
CA GLY A 95 4.58 -21.83 -4.98
C GLY A 95 5.13 -22.23 -6.34
N ALA A 96 5.97 -23.27 -6.39
CA ALA A 96 6.50 -23.82 -7.64
C ALA A 96 5.49 -24.78 -8.32
N LEU A 97 4.53 -25.30 -7.56
CA LEU A 97 3.51 -26.23 -8.00
C LEU A 97 2.11 -25.66 -7.69
N PRO A 98 1.07 -26.03 -8.45
CA PRO A 98 -0.28 -25.54 -8.16
C PRO A 98 -0.77 -25.83 -6.74
N GLU A 99 -0.39 -26.98 -6.17
CA GLU A 99 -0.77 -27.40 -4.82
C GLU A 99 -0.13 -26.57 -3.70
N ASP A 100 0.97 -25.86 -3.96
CA ASP A 100 1.65 -24.99 -3.00
C ASP A 100 1.61 -23.50 -3.39
N HIS A 101 0.80 -23.15 -4.39
CA HIS A 101 0.62 -21.77 -4.87
C HIS A 101 -0.69 -21.17 -4.34
N TYR A 102 -0.58 -20.37 -3.28
CA TYR A 102 -1.72 -19.74 -2.60
C TYR A 102 -2.08 -18.36 -3.17
N GLY A 103 -1.25 -17.85 -4.08
CA GLY A 103 -1.45 -16.60 -4.76
C GLY A 103 -1.32 -15.41 -3.81
N HIS A 104 -2.01 -14.33 -4.16
CA HIS A 104 -1.87 -13.05 -3.51
C HIS A 104 -3.17 -12.63 -2.83
N LYS A 105 -3.08 -11.94 -1.69
CA LYS A 105 -4.24 -11.50 -0.90
C LYS A 105 -4.01 -10.12 -0.30
N ASN A 106 -4.87 -9.16 -0.64
CA ASN A 106 -4.87 -7.86 0.04
C ASN A 106 -5.55 -7.96 1.39
N VAL A 107 -4.83 -7.55 2.43
CA VAL A 107 -5.34 -7.39 3.78
C VAL A 107 -5.44 -5.90 4.06
N ILE A 108 -6.66 -5.40 4.13
CA ILE A 108 -6.94 -3.98 4.39
C ILE A 108 -7.56 -3.85 5.77
N PHE A 109 -6.99 -2.98 6.58
CA PHE A 109 -7.39 -2.82 7.96
C PHE A 109 -8.43 -1.70 8.10
N ARG A 110 -9.31 -1.85 9.10
CA ARG A 110 -10.44 -0.93 9.32
C ARG A 110 -10.04 0.43 9.89
N THR A 111 -8.92 0.55 10.63
CA THR A 111 -8.64 1.74 11.46
C THR A 111 -7.15 2.11 11.56
N LEU A 112 -6.78 3.34 11.19
CA LEU A 112 -5.38 3.82 11.15
C LEU A 112 -4.62 3.91 12.49
N ILE A 113 -5.26 3.66 13.63
CA ILE A 113 -4.79 4.13 14.95
C ILE A 113 -3.87 3.13 15.69
N LEU A 114 -3.86 1.83 15.36
CA LEU A 114 -3.11 0.82 16.15
C LEU A 114 -2.54 -0.33 15.32
N MET A 115 -2.03 -0.06 14.13
CA MET A 115 -1.59 -1.13 13.25
C MET A 115 -0.09 -1.42 13.44
N LYS A 116 0.23 -2.47 14.18
CA LYS A 116 1.57 -3.07 14.11
C LYS A 116 1.63 -3.97 12.88
N LEU A 117 2.75 -3.93 12.16
CA LEU A 117 3.03 -4.93 11.14
C LEU A 117 2.91 -6.31 11.80
N PRO A 118 2.09 -7.23 11.27
CA PRO A 118 2.05 -8.59 11.78
C PRO A 118 3.48 -9.18 11.77
N PRO A 119 3.85 -10.04 12.74
CA PRO A 119 5.09 -10.78 12.61
C PRO A 119 5.08 -11.49 11.26
N GLY A 120 6.16 -11.32 10.48
CA GLY A 120 6.21 -11.63 9.04
C GLY A 120 5.78 -13.07 8.66
N PRO A 121 5.68 -13.35 7.35
CA PRO A 121 4.96 -14.51 6.80
C PRO A 121 5.45 -15.90 7.25
N SER A 122 6.56 -16.00 8.00
CA SER A 122 6.94 -17.26 8.66
C SER A 122 6.00 -17.69 9.80
N ARG A 123 5.05 -16.85 10.24
CA ARG A 123 4.10 -17.17 11.34
C ARG A 123 2.62 -17.16 10.98
N LEU A 124 2.26 -16.76 9.76
CA LEU A 124 0.90 -16.91 9.24
C LEU A 124 0.81 -18.23 8.48
N GLN A 125 1.06 -19.34 9.18
CA GLN A 125 0.59 -20.65 8.70
C GLN A 125 -0.86 -20.78 9.16
N ALA A 126 -1.75 -20.93 8.18
CA ALA A 126 -3.17 -21.23 8.39
C ALA A 126 -3.34 -22.61 9.05
#